data_AF-A0A227P7F9-F1
#
_entry.id   AF-A0A227P7F9-F1
#
_cell.length_a   1.000
_cell.length_b   1.000
_cell.length_c   1.000
_cell.angle_alpha   90.00
_cell.angle_beta   90.00
_cell.angle_gamma   90.00
#
_symmetry.space_group_name_H-M   'P 1'
#
loop_
_entity.id
_entity.type
_entity.pdbx_description
1 polymer ?
#
loop_
_entity_poly.entity_id
_entity_poly.type
_entity_poly.pdbx_seq_one_letter_code
_entity_poly.pdbx_strand_id
1 'polypeptide(L)'
;MGTDLFEVIIIALLLYIGYLGKFYLPNYFKKKAENLAQSQDIEHLTTLIKEVEFKFEERTQNLKAKLDLTNQLQLGLYNEERNSLINLHSVMYDFYTFVSDVSLGGIDIQNNKLLEEHLKMRFLKSDNFFHAKNNTMLFVDQDDNGIEEIMHEIFEDINKFSEHYLDYSSGLRNHNMSYNENFSKDELNVFSAKVKCLNDKYIKEVSAMIEIVGPKLTEGTRRIKGYLSKKVS
;
A
#
# COMPACT_ATOMS: atom_id res chain seq x y z
N MET A 1 102.36 -1.97 -52.39
CA MET A 1 101.90 -0.68 -51.81
C MET A 1 100.38 -0.60 -51.89
N GLY A 2 99.66 -1.37 -51.06
CA GLY A 2 98.19 -1.39 -51.08
C GLY A 2 97.55 -1.79 -49.75
N THR A 3 98.34 -2.28 -48.79
CA THR A 3 97.92 -2.69 -47.45
C THR A 3 97.79 -1.50 -46.48
N ASP A 4 98.72 -0.54 -46.52
CA ASP A 4 98.74 0.58 -45.58
C ASP A 4 97.55 1.54 -45.74
N LEU A 5 97.11 1.79 -46.97
CA LEU A 5 95.94 2.63 -47.23
C LEU A 5 94.65 1.95 -46.76
N PHE A 6 94.57 0.62 -46.93
CA PHE A 6 93.41 -0.17 -46.54
C PHE A 6 93.27 -0.24 -45.02
N GLU A 7 94.38 -0.42 -44.28
CA GLU A 7 94.38 -0.38 -42.82
C GLU A 7 94.00 1.00 -42.26
N VAL A 8 94.54 2.08 -42.84
CA VAL A 8 94.18 3.45 -42.42
C VAL A 8 92.69 3.73 -42.68
N ILE A 9 92.14 3.28 -43.80
CA ILE A 9 90.70 3.40 -44.08
C ILE A 9 89.89 2.61 -43.07
N ILE A 10 90.29 1.38 -42.73
CA ILE A 10 89.59 0.56 -41.72
C ILE A 10 89.62 1.23 -40.35
N ILE A 11 90.77 1.76 -39.92
CA ILE A 11 90.91 2.46 -38.63
C ILE A 11 90.06 3.74 -38.62
N ALA A 12 90.06 4.51 -39.71
CA ALA A 12 89.21 5.69 -39.84
C ALA A 12 87.72 5.33 -39.81
N LEU A 13 87.32 4.21 -40.43
CA LEU A 13 85.95 3.70 -40.41
C LEU A 13 85.54 3.26 -38.99
N LEU A 14 86.43 2.58 -38.28
CA LEU A 14 86.21 2.16 -36.88
C LEU A 14 86.09 3.36 -35.94
N LEU A 15 86.93 4.39 -36.12
CA LEU A 15 86.83 5.64 -35.34
C LEU A 15 85.54 6.40 -35.67
N TYR A 16 85.11 6.40 -36.94
CA TYR A 16 83.85 7.01 -37.36
C TYR A 16 82.63 6.27 -36.79
N ILE A 17 82.63 4.93 -36.82
CA ILE A 17 81.60 4.09 -36.19
C ILE A 17 81.61 4.27 -34.67
N GLY A 18 82.78 4.33 -34.04
CA GLY A 18 82.91 4.59 -32.59
C GLY A 18 82.40 5.98 -32.20
N TYR A 19 82.66 6.99 -33.03
CA TYR A 19 82.15 8.35 -32.85
C TYR A 19 80.63 8.41 -33.00
N LEU A 20 80.07 7.75 -34.02
CA LEU A 20 78.62 7.62 -34.20
C LEU A 20 77.98 6.87 -33.02
N GLY A 21 78.58 5.77 -32.59
CA GLY A 21 78.12 5.01 -31.43
C GLY A 21 78.09 5.86 -30.16
N LYS A 22 79.12 6.65 -29.91
CA LYS A 22 79.22 7.52 -28.72
C LYS A 22 78.14 8.60 -28.66
N PHE A 23 77.71 9.14 -29.80
CA PHE A 23 76.69 10.21 -29.84
C PHE A 23 75.26 9.70 -30.06
N TYR A 24 75.06 8.69 -30.89
CA TYR A 24 73.72 8.23 -31.28
C TYR A 24 73.13 7.19 -30.34
N LEU A 25 73.92 6.25 -29.79
CA LEU A 25 73.39 5.21 -28.89
C LEU A 25 72.80 5.80 -27.60
N PRO A 26 73.46 6.72 -26.87
CA PRO A 26 72.90 7.27 -25.63
C PRO A 26 71.58 8.02 -25.88
N ASN A 27 71.51 8.80 -26.95
CA ASN A 27 70.28 9.52 -27.34
C ASN A 27 69.16 8.57 -27.76
N TYR A 28 69.48 7.49 -28.47
CA TYR A 28 68.51 6.46 -28.85
C TYR A 28 67.96 5.73 -27.62
N PHE A 29 68.82 5.28 -26.70
CA PHE A 29 68.39 4.64 -25.46
C PHE A 29 67.59 5.58 -24.56
N LYS A 30 67.97 6.86 -24.48
CA LYS A 30 67.21 7.88 -23.74
C LYS A 30 65.80 8.05 -24.30
N LYS A 31 65.65 8.25 -25.61
CA LYS A 31 64.33 8.31 -26.27
C LYS A 31 63.53 7.03 -26.11
N LYS A 32 64.18 5.87 -26.19
CA LYS A 32 63.53 4.57 -26.00
C LYS A 32 63.01 4.41 -24.56
N ALA A 33 63.79 4.83 -23.56
CA ALA A 33 63.40 4.81 -22.17
C ALA A 33 62.26 5.81 -21.88
N GLU A 34 62.32 7.02 -22.44
CA GLU A 34 61.24 8.02 -22.35
C GLU A 34 59.93 7.49 -22.96
N ASN A 35 59.99 6.90 -24.16
CA ASN A 35 58.82 6.29 -24.80
C ASN A 35 58.26 5.10 -23.99
N LEU A 36 59.13 4.29 -23.37
CA LEU A 36 58.71 3.16 -22.55
C LEU A 36 57.99 3.64 -21.27
N ALA A 37 58.55 4.65 -20.58
CA ALA A 37 57.93 5.25 -19.41
C ALA A 37 56.56 5.88 -19.77
N GLN A 38 56.49 6.62 -20.88
CA GLN A 38 55.24 7.20 -21.36
C GLN A 38 54.19 6.12 -21.71
N SER A 39 54.61 5.00 -22.30
CA SER A 39 53.71 3.87 -22.57
C SER A 39 53.15 3.26 -21.29
N GLN A 40 53.98 3.09 -20.26
CA GLN A 40 53.57 2.57 -18.96
C GLN A 40 52.61 3.52 -18.24
N ASP A 41 52.87 4.83 -18.31
CA ASP A 41 51.98 5.85 -17.74
C ASP A 41 50.60 5.84 -18.43
N ILE A 42 50.57 5.71 -19.77
CA ILE A 42 49.32 5.60 -20.53
C ILE A 42 48.55 4.33 -20.15
N GLU A 43 49.23 3.19 -20.02
CA GLU A 43 48.61 1.93 -19.61
C GLU A 43 48.02 2.01 -18.20
N HIS A 44 48.75 2.59 -17.25
CA HIS A 44 48.30 2.80 -15.88
C HIS A 44 47.10 3.75 -15.82
N LEU A 45 47.15 4.89 -16.52
CA LEU A 45 46.02 5.82 -16.61
C LEU A 45 44.79 5.15 -17.24
N THR A 46 44.97 4.37 -18.30
CA THR A 46 43.88 3.64 -18.95
C THR A 46 43.22 2.65 -18.00
N THR A 47 44.02 1.93 -17.20
CA THR A 47 43.52 1.00 -16.19
C THR A 47 42.70 1.72 -15.12
N LEU A 48 43.20 2.84 -14.60
CA LEU A 48 42.47 3.66 -13.64
C LEU A 48 41.16 4.20 -14.19
N ILE A 49 41.13 4.67 -15.44
CA ILE A 49 39.91 5.13 -16.09
C ILE A 49 38.89 3.99 -16.19
N LYS A 50 39.32 2.80 -16.66
CA LYS A 50 38.44 1.62 -16.74
C LYS A 50 37.91 1.18 -15.38
N GLU A 51 38.73 1.23 -14.33
CA GLU A 51 38.26 0.94 -12.98
C GLU A 51 37.22 1.95 -12.49
N VAL A 52 37.41 3.24 -12.78
CA VAL A 52 36.45 4.29 -12.42
C VAL A 52 35.15 4.11 -13.20
N GLU A 53 35.22 3.84 -14.50
CA GLU A 53 34.06 3.53 -15.35
C GLU A 53 33.30 2.32 -14.82
N PHE A 54 34.01 1.21 -14.52
CA PHE A 54 33.40 0.01 -13.96
C PHE A 54 32.72 0.28 -12.61
N LYS A 55 33.40 0.96 -11.68
CA LYS A 55 32.82 1.35 -10.38
C LYS A 55 31.62 2.28 -10.54
N PHE A 56 31.64 3.16 -11.53
CA PHE A 56 30.54 4.06 -11.83
C PHE A 56 29.34 3.30 -12.40
N GLU A 57 29.56 2.36 -13.32
CA GLU A 57 28.52 1.47 -13.86
C GLU A 57 27.89 0.62 -12.77
N GLU A 58 28.71 -0.02 -11.92
CA GLU A 58 28.25 -0.84 -10.80
C GLU A 58 27.41 -0.02 -9.82
N ARG A 59 27.87 1.17 -9.43
CA ARG A 59 27.09 2.07 -8.55
C ARG A 59 25.79 2.52 -9.19
N THR A 60 25.81 2.79 -10.49
CA THR A 60 24.61 3.20 -11.24
C THR A 60 23.60 2.06 -11.31
N GLN A 61 24.04 0.82 -11.56
CA GLN A 61 23.16 -0.35 -11.55
C GLN A 61 22.57 -0.59 -10.17
N ASN A 62 23.38 -0.49 -9.11
CA ASN A 62 22.90 -0.62 -7.73
C ASN A 62 21.90 0.47 -7.34
N LEU A 63 22.12 1.72 -7.76
CA LEU A 63 21.18 2.81 -7.51
C LEU A 63 19.86 2.59 -8.25
N LYS A 64 19.90 2.17 -9.52
CA LYS A 64 18.71 1.81 -10.29
C LYS A 64 17.91 0.69 -9.61
N ALA A 65 18.57 -0.39 -9.22
CA ALA A 65 17.92 -1.51 -8.54
C ALA A 65 17.26 -1.08 -7.21
N LYS A 66 17.93 -0.23 -6.42
CA LYS A 66 17.34 0.31 -5.18
C LYS A 66 16.15 1.22 -5.44
N LEU A 67 16.23 2.07 -6.47
CA LEU A 67 15.13 2.95 -6.86
C LEU A 67 13.93 2.14 -7.32
N ASP A 68 14.15 1.12 -8.17
CA ASP A 68 13.11 0.22 -8.65
C ASP A 68 12.43 -0.51 -7.49
N LEU A 69 13.22 -1.05 -6.54
CA LEU A 69 12.67 -1.69 -5.34
C LEU A 69 11.86 -0.72 -4.49
N THR A 70 12.35 0.50 -4.28
CA THR A 70 11.67 1.53 -3.49
C THR A 70 10.34 1.92 -4.14
N ASN A 71 10.34 2.12 -5.46
CA ASN A 71 9.13 2.41 -6.23
C ASN A 71 8.12 1.26 -6.14
N GLN A 72 8.56 0.01 -6.23
CA GLN A 72 7.68 -1.16 -6.09
C GLN A 72 7.06 -1.24 -4.69
N LEU A 73 7.83 -0.98 -3.63
CA LEU A 73 7.33 -0.96 -2.26
C LEU A 73 6.31 0.17 -2.05
N GLN A 74 6.61 1.38 -2.56
CA GLN A 74 5.68 2.51 -2.47
C GLN A 74 4.38 2.24 -3.22
N LEU A 75 4.45 1.69 -4.44
CA LEU A 75 3.28 1.28 -5.20
C LEU A 75 2.49 0.19 -4.49
N GLY A 76 3.18 -0.76 -3.86
CA GLY A 76 2.56 -1.81 -3.04
C GLY A 76 1.77 -1.21 -1.87
N LEU A 77 2.39 -0.35 -1.08
CA LEU A 77 1.75 0.32 0.06
C LEU A 77 0.53 1.16 -0.39
N TYR A 78 0.67 1.91 -1.48
CA TYR A 78 -0.44 2.70 -2.03
C TYR A 78 -1.62 1.82 -2.48
N ASN A 79 -1.33 0.66 -3.09
CA ASN A 79 -2.37 -0.28 -3.51
C ASN A 79 -3.08 -0.90 -2.30
N GLU A 80 -2.34 -1.31 -1.27
CA GLU A 80 -2.93 -1.85 -0.03
C GLU A 80 -3.78 -0.82 0.69
N GLU A 81 -3.30 0.42 0.79
CA GLU A 81 -4.04 1.55 1.33
C GLU A 81 -5.37 1.75 0.57
N ARG A 82 -5.31 1.86 -0.76
CA ARG A 82 -6.49 2.02 -1.62
C ARG A 82 -7.48 0.87 -1.42
N ASN A 83 -6.99 -0.37 -1.41
CA ASN A 83 -7.82 -1.56 -1.25
C ASN A 83 -8.47 -1.59 0.13
N SER A 84 -7.74 -1.20 1.18
CA SER A 84 -8.27 -1.12 2.54
C SER A 84 -9.41 -0.10 2.65
N LEU A 85 -9.27 1.08 2.05
CA LEU A 85 -10.30 2.13 2.05
C LEU A 85 -11.56 1.70 1.29
N ILE A 86 -11.39 1.05 0.13
CA ILE A 86 -12.51 0.51 -0.65
C ILE A 86 -13.22 -0.60 0.14
N ASN A 87 -12.46 -1.49 0.77
CA ASN A 87 -13.01 -2.57 1.59
C ASN A 87 -13.80 -2.00 2.78
N LEU A 88 -13.22 -1.04 3.52
CA LEU A 88 -13.88 -0.35 4.63
C LEU A 88 -15.21 0.26 4.18
N HIS A 89 -15.19 1.00 3.07
CA HIS A 89 -16.39 1.59 2.50
C HIS A 89 -17.46 0.54 2.21
N SER A 90 -17.08 -0.56 1.53
CA SER A 90 -17.99 -1.64 1.19
C SER A 90 -18.63 -2.30 2.41
N VAL A 91 -17.82 -2.69 3.41
CA VAL A 91 -18.35 -3.39 4.60
C VAL A 91 -19.15 -2.45 5.51
N MET A 92 -18.78 -1.17 5.57
CA MET A 92 -19.53 -0.16 6.30
C MET A 92 -20.93 0.02 5.70
N TYR A 93 -21.03 0.13 4.38
CA TYR A 93 -22.32 0.22 3.69
C TYR A 93 -23.15 -1.05 3.85
N ASP A 94 -22.53 -2.23 3.73
CA ASP A 94 -23.22 -3.51 3.96
C ASP A 94 -23.79 -3.62 5.38
N PHE A 95 -22.99 -3.23 6.38
CA PHE A 95 -23.45 -3.25 7.77
C PHE A 95 -24.54 -2.20 8.03
N TYR A 96 -24.38 -0.98 7.52
CA TYR A 96 -25.41 0.06 7.57
C TYR A 96 -26.73 -0.41 6.96
N THR A 97 -26.70 -0.95 5.74
CA THR A 97 -27.90 -1.45 5.06
C THR A 97 -28.57 -2.54 5.89
N PHE A 98 -27.79 -3.45 6.47
CA PHE A 98 -28.30 -4.50 7.34
C PHE A 98 -29.02 -3.96 8.59
N VAL A 99 -28.41 -3.03 9.32
CA VAL A 99 -29.03 -2.48 10.55
C VAL A 99 -30.15 -1.49 10.26
N SER A 100 -30.17 -0.90 9.07
CA SER A 100 -31.24 0.00 8.61
C SER A 100 -32.46 -0.74 8.04
N ASP A 101 -32.36 -2.05 7.81
CA ASP A 101 -33.43 -2.83 7.23
C ASP A 101 -34.54 -3.09 8.25
N VAL A 102 -35.62 -2.30 8.14
CA VAL A 102 -36.82 -2.45 8.97
C VAL A 102 -37.58 -3.75 8.70
N SER A 103 -37.35 -4.40 7.56
CA SER A 103 -37.99 -5.66 7.19
C SER A 103 -37.26 -6.88 7.73
N LEU A 104 -36.07 -6.71 8.31
CA LEU A 104 -35.20 -7.80 8.79
C LEU A 104 -34.97 -8.87 7.72
N GLY A 105 -34.83 -8.49 6.44
CA GLY A 105 -34.69 -9.40 5.32
C GLY A 105 -35.93 -10.26 5.04
N GLY A 106 -37.09 -9.86 5.56
CA GLY A 106 -38.36 -10.59 5.41
C GLY A 106 -38.46 -11.85 6.24
N ILE A 107 -37.66 -11.99 7.31
CA ILE A 107 -37.78 -13.14 8.22
C ILE A 107 -39.12 -13.13 8.96
N ASP A 108 -39.58 -14.31 9.34
CA ASP A 108 -40.66 -14.44 10.32
C ASP A 108 -40.16 -14.03 11.71
N ILE A 109 -40.49 -12.82 12.13
CA ILE A 109 -40.09 -12.24 13.41
C ILE A 109 -40.71 -12.94 14.63
N GLN A 110 -41.71 -13.79 14.43
CA GLN A 110 -42.30 -14.62 15.48
C GLN A 110 -41.50 -15.93 15.69
N ASN A 111 -40.65 -16.28 14.73
CA ASN A 111 -39.80 -17.45 14.80
C ASN A 111 -38.44 -17.12 15.45
N ASN A 112 -38.29 -17.45 16.73
CA ASN A 112 -37.07 -17.19 17.49
C ASN A 112 -35.81 -17.81 16.88
N LYS A 113 -35.91 -18.95 16.18
CA LYS A 113 -34.74 -19.56 15.54
C LYS A 113 -34.22 -18.69 14.40
N LEU A 114 -35.12 -18.20 13.54
CA LEU A 114 -34.76 -17.31 12.43
C LEU A 114 -34.26 -15.97 12.96
N LEU A 115 -34.87 -15.44 14.02
CA LEU A 115 -34.42 -14.22 14.69
C LEU A 115 -32.99 -14.38 15.27
N GLU A 116 -32.69 -15.52 15.90
CA GLU A 116 -31.35 -15.81 16.42
C GLU A 116 -30.31 -15.98 15.29
N GLU A 117 -30.67 -16.60 14.17
CA GLU A 117 -29.81 -16.69 12.99
C GLU A 117 -29.51 -15.30 12.39
N HIS A 118 -30.53 -14.44 12.32
CA HIS A 118 -30.39 -13.07 11.84
C HIS A 118 -29.52 -12.22 12.80
N LEU A 119 -29.66 -12.38 14.11
CA LEU A 119 -28.78 -11.76 15.11
C LEU A 119 -27.32 -12.20 14.97
N LYS A 120 -27.05 -13.48 14.65
CA LYS A 120 -25.68 -13.95 14.39
C LYS A 120 -25.07 -13.25 13.16
N MET A 121 -25.86 -13.07 12.09
CA MET A 121 -25.42 -12.34 10.91
C MET A 121 -25.06 -10.88 11.23
N ARG A 122 -25.81 -10.23 12.12
CA ARG A 122 -25.49 -8.89 12.63
C ARG A 122 -24.11 -8.85 13.29
N PHE A 123 -23.81 -9.80 14.19
CA PHE A 123 -22.50 -9.85 14.85
C PHE A 123 -21.36 -10.04 13.83
N LEU A 124 -21.53 -10.98 12.88
CA LEU A 124 -20.55 -11.19 11.83
C LEU A 124 -20.27 -9.93 10.99
N LYS A 125 -21.32 -9.20 10.60
CA LYS A 125 -21.17 -7.94 9.85
C LYS A 125 -20.49 -6.85 10.67
N SER A 126 -20.84 -6.74 11.95
CA SER A 126 -20.18 -5.83 12.89
C SER A 126 -18.68 -6.14 12.99
N ASP A 127 -18.32 -7.40 13.21
CA ASP A 127 -16.91 -7.83 13.32
C ASP A 127 -16.14 -7.53 12.03
N ASN A 128 -16.72 -7.83 10.87
CA ASN A 128 -16.12 -7.50 9.58
C ASN A 128 -15.86 -5.99 9.42
N PHE A 129 -16.79 -5.16 9.87
CA PHE A 129 -16.62 -3.70 9.85
C PHE A 129 -15.49 -3.24 10.78
N PHE A 130 -15.43 -3.76 12.01
CA PHE A 130 -14.32 -3.49 12.93
C PHE A 130 -12.97 -3.90 12.37
N HIS A 131 -12.88 -5.10 11.77
CA HIS A 131 -11.66 -5.58 11.15
C HIS A 131 -11.22 -4.70 9.98
N ALA A 132 -12.15 -4.30 9.10
CA ALA A 132 -11.82 -3.42 8.00
C ALA A 132 -11.35 -2.04 8.48
N LYS A 133 -12.00 -1.47 9.49
CA LYS A 133 -11.60 -0.19 10.10
C LYS A 133 -10.16 -0.26 10.63
N ASN A 134 -9.87 -1.28 11.44
CA ASN A 134 -8.54 -1.46 12.01
C ASN A 134 -7.49 -1.71 10.92
N ASN A 135 -7.83 -2.45 9.87
CA ASN A 135 -6.92 -2.67 8.75
C ASN A 135 -6.62 -1.37 7.99
N THR A 136 -7.63 -0.53 7.75
CA THR A 136 -7.44 0.78 7.10
C THR A 136 -6.56 1.71 7.92
N MET A 137 -6.68 1.69 9.25
CA MET A 137 -5.85 2.48 10.16
C MET A 137 -4.36 2.11 10.11
N LEU A 138 -3.98 0.96 9.53
CA LEU A 138 -2.58 0.59 9.32
C LEU A 138 -1.93 1.36 8.16
N PHE A 139 -2.73 1.88 7.24
CA PHE A 139 -2.25 2.44 5.98
C PHE A 139 -2.57 3.92 5.79
N VAL A 140 -3.61 4.43 6.46
CA VAL A 140 -4.06 5.82 6.33
C VAL A 140 -3.41 6.65 7.44
N ASP A 141 -2.62 7.65 7.05
CA ASP A 141 -2.01 8.60 7.96
C ASP A 141 -3.07 9.52 8.61
N GLN A 142 -2.91 9.80 9.91
CA GLN A 142 -3.89 10.56 10.72
C GLN A 142 -4.08 12.01 10.24
N ASP A 143 -3.10 12.60 9.55
CA ASP A 143 -3.10 14.00 9.14
C ASP A 143 -3.83 14.27 7.82
N ASP A 144 -4.29 13.22 7.11
CA ASP A 144 -4.58 13.35 5.69
C ASP A 144 -6.09 13.26 5.39
N ASN A 145 -6.72 14.43 5.27
CA ASN A 145 -8.08 14.69 4.75
C ASN A 145 -9.30 14.39 5.65
N GLY A 146 -9.11 14.17 6.96
CA GLY A 146 -10.23 14.00 7.89
C GLY A 146 -11.09 12.76 7.58
N ILE A 147 -10.50 11.75 6.93
CA ILE A 147 -11.16 10.45 6.69
C ILE A 147 -11.37 9.73 8.01
N GLU A 148 -10.37 9.71 8.88
CA GLU A 148 -10.47 9.05 10.18
C GLU A 148 -11.63 9.63 11.01
N GLU A 149 -11.74 10.96 11.07
CA GLU A 149 -12.80 11.67 11.77
C GLU A 149 -14.19 11.28 11.26
N ILE A 150 -14.45 11.41 9.94
CA ILE A 150 -15.78 11.08 9.40
C ILE A 150 -16.09 9.58 9.55
N MET A 151 -15.09 8.71 9.43
CA MET A 151 -15.26 7.27 9.62
C MET A 151 -15.56 6.92 11.07
N HIS A 152 -14.92 7.62 12.01
CA HIS A 152 -15.21 7.48 13.43
C HIS A 152 -16.64 7.88 13.74
N GLU A 153 -17.09 9.04 13.25
CA GLU A 153 -18.47 9.50 13.43
C GLU A 153 -19.50 8.53 12.84
N ILE A 154 -19.30 8.08 11.59
CA ILE A 154 -20.19 7.11 10.96
C ILE A 154 -20.24 5.82 11.78
N PHE A 155 -19.09 5.35 12.25
CA PHE A 155 -18.99 4.16 13.06
C PHE A 155 -19.76 4.30 14.39
N GLU A 156 -19.62 5.42 15.10
CA GLU A 156 -20.37 5.65 16.33
C GLU A 156 -21.87 5.67 16.08
N ASP A 157 -22.32 6.30 15.00
CA ASP A 157 -23.75 6.38 14.69
C ASP A 157 -24.32 5.03 14.22
N ILE A 158 -23.58 4.25 13.42
CA ILE A 158 -23.97 2.87 13.05
C ILE A 158 -23.99 1.96 14.29
N ASN A 159 -23.11 2.16 15.27
CA ASN A 159 -23.17 1.41 16.53
C ASN A 159 -24.43 1.73 17.32
N LYS A 160 -24.90 2.97 17.34
CA LYS A 160 -26.19 3.31 17.95
C LYS A 160 -27.33 2.56 17.24
N PHE A 161 -27.38 2.54 15.91
CA PHE A 161 -28.33 1.68 15.17
C PHE A 161 -28.29 0.23 15.65
N SER A 162 -27.07 -0.29 15.78
CA SER A 162 -26.79 -1.66 16.19
C SER A 162 -27.33 -1.96 17.59
N GLU A 163 -27.26 -1.02 18.53
CA GLU A 163 -27.84 -1.12 19.87
C GLU A 163 -29.37 -1.13 19.83
N HIS A 164 -29.99 -0.19 19.11
CA HIS A 164 -31.45 -0.16 18.93
C HIS A 164 -31.98 -1.44 18.28
N TYR A 165 -31.26 -1.98 17.31
CA TYR A 165 -31.57 -3.27 16.69
C TYR A 165 -31.53 -4.43 17.68
N LEU A 166 -30.54 -4.47 18.58
CA LEU A 166 -30.46 -5.51 19.62
C LEU A 166 -31.59 -5.41 20.63
N ASP A 167 -31.92 -4.19 21.05
CA ASP A 167 -33.01 -3.94 21.98
C ASP A 167 -34.34 -4.41 21.39
N TYR A 168 -34.59 -4.07 20.13
CA TYR A 168 -35.76 -4.52 19.37
C TYR A 168 -35.80 -6.06 19.27
N SER A 169 -34.72 -6.67 18.80
CA SER A 169 -34.65 -8.12 18.57
C SER A 169 -34.75 -8.91 19.89
N SER A 170 -34.14 -8.41 20.96
CA SER A 170 -34.26 -9.01 22.30
C SER A 170 -35.67 -8.86 22.86
N GLY A 171 -36.30 -7.70 22.62
CA GLY A 171 -37.70 -7.45 22.96
C GLY A 171 -38.65 -8.42 22.25
N LEU A 172 -38.47 -8.63 20.94
CA LEU A 172 -39.21 -9.62 20.16
C LEU A 172 -39.00 -11.03 20.67
N ARG A 173 -37.75 -11.44 20.89
CA ARG A 173 -37.42 -12.78 21.39
C ARG A 173 -38.10 -13.07 22.72
N ASN A 174 -37.97 -12.14 23.68
CA ASN A 174 -38.61 -12.25 24.99
C ASN A 174 -40.13 -12.29 24.89
N HIS A 175 -40.69 -11.52 23.97
CA HIS A 175 -42.13 -11.54 23.72
C HIS A 175 -42.60 -12.87 23.10
N ASN A 176 -41.90 -13.39 22.09
CA ASN A 176 -42.20 -14.68 21.48
C ASN A 176 -42.10 -15.83 22.50
N MET A 177 -41.14 -15.78 23.42
CA MET A 177 -41.03 -16.77 24.52
C MET A 177 -42.22 -16.72 25.49
N SER A 178 -42.96 -15.61 25.55
CA SER A 178 -44.16 -15.49 26.38
C SER A 178 -45.43 -16.03 25.70
N TYR A 179 -45.33 -16.51 24.45
CA TYR A 179 -46.47 -17.07 23.73
C TYR A 179 -47.02 -18.33 24.41
N ASN A 180 -48.35 -18.45 24.45
CA ASN A 180 -49.05 -19.62 24.94
C ASN A 180 -50.16 -19.99 23.95
N GLU A 181 -50.16 -21.25 23.52
CA GLU A 181 -51.17 -21.80 22.60
C GLU A 181 -52.60 -21.72 23.16
N ASN A 182 -52.74 -21.61 24.49
CA ASN A 182 -54.03 -21.55 25.18
C ASN A 182 -54.54 -20.12 25.42
N PHE A 183 -53.94 -19.10 24.81
CA PHE A 183 -54.43 -17.74 24.96
C PHE A 183 -55.88 -17.59 24.46
N SER A 184 -56.67 -16.89 25.25
CA SER A 184 -57.96 -16.36 24.81
C SER A 184 -57.78 -15.37 23.66
N LYS A 185 -58.87 -15.07 22.96
CA LYS A 185 -58.84 -14.08 21.87
C LYS A 185 -58.33 -12.71 22.33
N ASP A 186 -58.71 -12.27 23.53
CA ASP A 186 -58.28 -10.99 24.07
C ASP A 186 -56.79 -11.00 24.42
N GLU A 187 -56.28 -12.10 24.98
CA GLU A 187 -54.85 -12.28 25.23
C GLU A 187 -54.03 -12.32 23.93
N LEU A 188 -54.53 -12.98 22.87
CA LEU A 188 -53.90 -12.96 21.54
C LEU A 188 -53.88 -11.56 20.91
N ASN A 189 -54.94 -10.77 21.12
CA ASN A 189 -55.00 -9.38 20.66
C ASN A 189 -53.96 -8.52 21.39
N VAL A 190 -53.85 -8.67 22.72
CA VAL A 190 -52.84 -7.96 23.53
C VAL A 190 -51.42 -8.38 23.14
N PHE A 191 -51.19 -9.68 22.91
CA PHE A 191 -49.93 -10.21 22.43
C PHE A 191 -49.54 -9.57 21.09
N SER A 192 -50.42 -9.66 20.09
CA SER A 192 -50.19 -9.11 18.75
C SER A 192 -49.99 -7.59 18.75
N ALA A 193 -50.72 -6.86 19.60
CA ALA A 193 -50.56 -5.42 19.77
C ALA A 193 -49.16 -5.04 20.29
N LYS A 194 -48.56 -5.87 21.16
CA LYS A 194 -47.21 -5.64 21.66
C LYS A 194 -46.14 -5.83 20.59
N VAL A 195 -46.25 -6.85 19.72
CA VAL A 195 -45.39 -7.00 18.53
C VAL A 195 -45.44 -5.74 17.68
N LYS A 196 -46.66 -5.27 17.36
CA LYS A 196 -46.85 -4.08 16.55
C LYS A 196 -46.21 -2.85 17.20
N CYS A 197 -46.41 -2.65 18.49
CA CYS A 197 -45.81 -1.54 19.23
C CYS A 197 -44.27 -1.56 19.20
N LEU A 198 -43.66 -2.74 19.37
CA LEU A 198 -42.20 -2.90 19.25
C LEU A 198 -41.71 -2.54 17.85
N ASN A 199 -42.41 -3.02 16.81
CA ASN A 199 -42.06 -2.76 15.42
C ASN A 199 -42.23 -1.28 15.05
N ASP A 200 -43.33 -0.65 15.44
CA ASP A 200 -43.60 0.77 15.18
C ASP A 200 -42.54 1.66 15.86
N LYS A 201 -42.13 1.30 17.10
CA LYS A 201 -41.04 1.99 17.80
C LYS A 201 -39.71 1.84 17.05
N TYR A 202 -39.35 0.63 16.66
CA TYR A 202 -38.11 0.34 15.95
C TYR A 202 -38.04 1.06 14.60
N ILE A 203 -39.10 0.99 13.80
CA ILE A 203 -39.21 1.69 12.50
C ILE A 203 -38.98 3.19 12.68
N LYS A 204 -39.60 3.80 13.69
CA LYS A 204 -39.45 5.23 13.98
C LYS A 204 -38.00 5.60 14.33
N GLU A 205 -37.36 4.81 15.19
CA GLU A 205 -35.97 5.04 15.62
C GLU A 205 -34.99 4.87 14.45
N VAL A 206 -35.12 3.78 13.69
CA VAL A 206 -34.32 3.51 12.48
C VAL A 206 -34.49 4.62 11.44
N SER A 207 -35.72 5.06 11.17
CA SER A 207 -35.97 6.13 10.18
C SER A 207 -35.28 7.43 10.58
N ALA A 208 -35.36 7.82 11.87
CA ALA A 208 -34.69 9.02 12.35
C ALA A 208 -33.16 8.93 12.22
N MET A 209 -32.59 7.76 12.47
CA MET A 209 -31.15 7.59 12.34
C MET A 209 -30.68 7.51 10.88
N ILE A 210 -31.50 7.01 9.95
CA ILE A 210 -31.18 6.99 8.50
C ILE A 210 -30.97 8.42 7.99
N GLU A 211 -31.81 9.36 8.44
CA GLU A 211 -31.69 10.78 8.11
C GLU A 211 -30.38 11.41 8.62
N ILE A 212 -29.81 10.87 9.71
CA ILE A 212 -28.55 11.35 10.30
C ILE A 212 -27.33 10.71 9.60
N VAL A 213 -27.35 9.39 9.40
CA VAL A 213 -26.18 8.63 8.93
C VAL A 213 -26.03 8.65 7.42
N GLY A 214 -27.12 8.68 6.66
CA GLY A 214 -27.09 8.71 5.19
C GLY A 214 -26.24 9.86 4.60
N PRO A 215 -26.41 11.11 5.05
CA PRO A 215 -25.57 12.23 4.62
C PRO A 215 -24.09 12.04 4.97
N LYS A 216 -23.79 11.51 6.17
CA LYS A 216 -22.41 11.25 6.60
C LYS A 216 -21.73 10.17 5.76
N LEU A 217 -22.44 9.08 5.43
CA LEU A 217 -21.94 8.05 4.52
C LEU A 217 -21.62 8.61 3.12
N THR A 218 -22.46 9.50 2.63
CA THR A 218 -22.24 10.19 1.34
C THR A 218 -21.01 11.09 1.40
N GLU A 219 -20.86 11.84 2.49
CA GLU A 219 -19.69 12.69 2.74
C GLU A 219 -18.41 11.86 2.90
N GLY A 220 -18.44 10.76 3.66
CA GLY A 220 -17.33 9.83 3.79
C GLY A 220 -16.90 9.25 2.44
N THR A 221 -17.86 8.86 1.60
CA THR A 221 -17.60 8.42 0.22
C THR A 221 -16.88 9.50 -0.60
N ARG A 222 -17.33 10.76 -0.49
CA ARG A 222 -16.71 11.90 -1.17
C ARG A 222 -15.28 12.13 -0.69
N ARG A 223 -15.03 12.06 0.62
CA ARG A 223 -13.68 12.21 1.20
C ARG A 223 -12.74 11.09 0.74
N ILE A 224 -13.17 9.83 0.79
CA ILE A 224 -12.39 8.70 0.26
C ILE A 224 -12.04 8.92 -1.22
N LYS A 225 -13.03 9.27 -2.04
CA LYS A 225 -12.79 9.51 -3.47
C LYS A 225 -11.79 10.64 -3.69
N GLY A 226 -11.93 11.75 -2.96
CA GLY A 226 -11.01 12.88 -3.05
C GLY A 226 -9.59 12.51 -2.65
N TYR A 227 -9.45 11.77 -1.56
CA TYR A 227 -8.18 11.23 -1.08
C TYR A 227 -7.46 10.38 -2.11
N LEU A 228 -8.16 9.37 -2.64
CA LEU A 228 -7.61 8.47 -3.65
C LEU A 228 -7.24 9.21 -4.93
N SER A 229 -7.97 10.26 -5.29
CA SER A 229 -7.70 11.05 -6.50
C SER A 229 -6.45 11.92 -6.36
N LYS A 230 -6.19 12.50 -5.18
CA LYS A 230 -5.01 13.34 -4.91
C LYS A 230 -3.69 12.57 -4.97
N LYS A 231 -3.68 11.30 -4.59
CA LYS A 231 -2.47 10.47 -4.62
C LYS A 231 -2.07 9.99 -6.02
N VAL A 232 -2.95 10.14 -7.02
CA VAL A 232 -2.68 9.79 -8.43
C VAL A 232 -2.20 11.00 -9.24
N SER A 233 -2.48 12.22 -8.78
CA SER A 233 -2.09 13.49 -9.41
C SER A 233 -0.74 13.99 -8.94
#